data_AF-A0A1G7SP90-F1
#
_entry.id   AF-A0A1G7SP90-F1
#
_cell.length_a   1.000
_cell.length_b   1.000
_cell.length_c   1.000
_cell.angle_alpha   90.00
_cell.angle_beta   90.00
_cell.angle_gamma   90.00
#
_symmetry.space_group_name_H-M   'P 1'
#
loop_
_entity.id
_entity.type
_entity.pdbx_description
1 polymer ?
#
loop_
_entity_poly.entity_id
_entity_poly.type
_entity_poly.pdbx_seq_one_letter_code
_entity_poly.pdbx_strand_id
1 'polypeptide(L)'
;MTRDFTINNKNISLHTNSYDKENEVKMTDILVGVENGKFYLRNCVNNKKILITSNNMLNPTIADNGIRLMQEISLQDELVWSSFPWSEVYSQFSYVPQIEYKNIVIETELWKINKYVLNLSNNKLTKEQFIIHFMDIKTKLNIPDVFYLQSADNRILVDINEQVYIDLIYKKYNQLGEIIIRGIEKGENLKSICNGEKPVEVVIPFLRNLEDSIETNLNTRMSNRNNGENGFPPFENWLFYKLYCSDVNEEEVIKSINYFIEELLLDIPIDTYYFMRYSDPLPHIRLRIKADKQYIFEIAERFNNFISPLRHSKLVSKYIIDTYYPENERYGGQELMPLAEKVFQIDSKVVVKLMDSDEQKEKIGVVSVLHYLNSFGIAFEDQIELLETTVGNDNFTSDFKDLKNEYIKYFDSYNNWDVFKNDTKNRELIELIDLRQNTVQMYAKSLSDSNELTNYLEDIILSVIHLHCNRLFGTDREFERKIYFFALHTLKGQRYKRKMMIENEKKDQK
;
A
#
# COMPACT_ATOMS: atom_id res chain seq x y z
N MET A 1 16.03 -39.56 7.33
CA MET A 1 14.89 -38.92 8.01
C MET A 1 14.77 -37.52 7.46
N THR A 2 14.01 -37.39 6.38
CA THR A 2 13.57 -36.10 5.83
C THR A 2 12.70 -35.40 6.87
N ARG A 3 12.91 -34.10 7.03
CA ARG A 3 12.33 -33.26 8.08
C ARG A 3 10.81 -33.16 7.91
N ASP A 4 10.06 -33.93 8.70
CA ASP A 4 8.66 -33.63 9.01
C ASP A 4 8.65 -32.60 10.16
N PHE A 5 8.65 -31.32 9.80
CA PHE A 5 8.33 -30.25 10.74
C PHE A 5 7.29 -29.33 10.09
N THR A 6 6.02 -29.69 10.21
CA THR A 6 4.90 -28.82 10.61
C THR A 6 3.62 -29.67 10.79
N ILE A 7 2.80 -29.33 11.79
CA ILE A 7 1.66 -30.16 12.26
C ILE A 7 0.41 -30.03 11.36
N ASN A 8 0.46 -29.20 10.31
CA ASN A 8 -0.67 -28.93 9.40
C ASN A 8 -0.25 -29.06 7.92
N ASN A 9 0.21 -30.24 7.51
CA ASN A 9 0.68 -30.49 6.15
C ASN A 9 -0.47 -30.43 5.12
N LYS A 10 -0.66 -29.26 4.52
CA LYS A 10 -1.36 -29.12 3.23
C LYS A 10 -0.34 -29.10 2.10
N ASN A 11 -0.78 -29.47 0.90
CA ASN A 11 0.07 -29.37 -0.29
C ASN A 11 -0.57 -28.53 -1.39
N ILE A 12 0.27 -28.01 -2.28
CA ILE A 12 -0.14 -27.33 -3.50
C ILE A 12 0.55 -28.07 -4.64
N SER A 13 -0.22 -28.49 -5.64
CA SER A 13 0.30 -29.23 -6.79
C SER A 13 0.09 -28.44 -8.06
N LEU A 14 1.15 -28.31 -8.86
CA LEU A 14 1.16 -27.54 -10.10
C LEU A 14 1.78 -28.40 -11.18
N HIS A 15 1.06 -28.58 -12.29
CA HIS A 15 1.47 -29.43 -13.42
C HIS A 15 1.83 -30.88 -13.03
N THR A 16 1.39 -31.33 -11.85
CA THR A 16 1.56 -32.69 -11.33
C THR A 16 0.31 -33.08 -10.53
N ASN A 17 0.17 -34.36 -10.24
CA ASN A 17 -0.88 -34.85 -9.34
C ASN A 17 -0.49 -34.60 -7.89
N SER A 18 -1.47 -34.23 -7.06
CA SER A 18 -1.26 -34.16 -5.63
C SER A 18 -0.89 -35.51 -5.02
N TYR A 19 0.12 -35.49 -4.16
CA TYR A 19 0.54 -36.64 -3.38
C TYR A 19 -0.44 -36.94 -2.23
N ASP A 20 -1.23 -35.94 -1.81
CA ASP A 20 -2.28 -36.07 -0.79
C ASP A 20 -3.47 -35.19 -1.19
N LYS A 21 -4.43 -35.81 -1.90
CA LYS A 21 -5.61 -35.12 -2.44
C LYS A 21 -6.56 -34.63 -1.37
N GLU A 22 -6.56 -35.22 -0.17
CA GLU A 22 -7.47 -34.82 0.91
C GLU A 22 -7.03 -33.48 1.53
N ASN A 23 -5.72 -33.21 1.55
CA ASN A 23 -5.13 -31.99 2.09
C ASN A 23 -4.59 -31.03 1.02
N GLU A 24 -5.00 -31.20 -0.24
CA GLU A 24 -4.62 -30.31 -1.33
C GLU A 24 -5.32 -28.95 -1.22
N VAL A 25 -4.53 -27.87 -1.29
CA VAL A 25 -5.03 -26.51 -1.50
C VAL A 25 -4.91 -26.18 -2.98
N LYS A 26 -6.05 -25.92 -3.62
CA LYS A 26 -6.05 -25.49 -5.01
C LYS A 26 -5.57 -24.05 -5.10
N MET A 27 -4.82 -23.77 -6.16
CA MET A 27 -4.35 -22.40 -6.45
C MET A 27 -5.52 -21.40 -6.57
N THR A 28 -6.67 -21.84 -7.09
CA THR A 28 -7.90 -21.02 -7.21
C THR A 28 -8.51 -20.61 -5.88
N ASP A 29 -8.15 -21.31 -4.80
CA ASP A 29 -8.71 -21.09 -3.47
C ASP A 29 -7.82 -20.13 -2.64
N ILE A 30 -6.68 -19.71 -3.20
CA ILE A 30 -5.72 -18.84 -2.54
C ILE A 30 -6.02 -17.40 -2.93
N LEU A 31 -6.32 -16.59 -1.92
CA LEU A 31 -6.50 -15.14 -2.02
C LEU A 31 -5.27 -14.43 -1.48
N VAL A 32 -4.95 -13.29 -2.08
CA VAL A 32 -3.92 -12.36 -1.60
C VAL A 32 -4.63 -11.20 -0.93
N GLY A 33 -4.25 -10.89 0.31
CA GLY A 33 -4.73 -9.72 1.05
C GLY A 33 -3.59 -8.82 1.49
N VAL A 34 -3.94 -7.63 1.95
CA VAL A 34 -3.01 -6.68 2.59
C VAL A 34 -3.54 -6.36 3.98
N GLU A 35 -2.67 -6.42 4.98
CA GLU A 35 -2.97 -6.06 6.36
C GLU A 35 -1.74 -5.36 6.97
N ASN A 36 -1.94 -4.21 7.61
CA ASN A 36 -0.86 -3.42 8.23
C ASN A 36 0.35 -3.18 7.31
N GLY A 37 0.09 -2.94 6.01
CA GLY A 37 1.12 -2.71 5.01
C GLY A 37 1.90 -3.96 4.57
N LYS A 38 1.47 -5.16 4.97
CA LYS A 38 2.08 -6.44 4.58
C LYS A 38 1.10 -7.29 3.78
N PHE A 39 1.63 -8.07 2.85
CA PHE A 39 0.82 -9.05 2.14
C PHE A 39 0.61 -10.29 3.00
N TYR A 40 -0.53 -10.96 2.81
CA TYR A 40 -0.76 -12.29 3.37
C TYR A 40 -1.53 -13.15 2.37
N LEU A 41 -1.38 -14.46 2.51
CA LEU A 41 -2.16 -15.44 1.75
C LEU A 41 -3.26 -16.01 2.62
N ARG A 42 -4.43 -16.29 2.04
CA ARG A 42 -5.57 -16.85 2.76
C ARG A 42 -6.32 -17.85 1.88
N ASN A 43 -6.82 -18.91 2.51
CA ASN A 43 -7.69 -19.86 1.83
C ASN A 43 -9.14 -19.36 1.88
N CYS A 44 -9.80 -19.19 0.74
CA CYS A 44 -11.18 -18.69 0.68
C CYS A 44 -12.23 -19.67 1.24
N VAL A 45 -11.91 -20.96 1.31
CA VAL A 45 -12.86 -22.00 1.78
C VAL A 45 -12.95 -22.02 3.31
N ASN A 46 -11.82 -21.87 4.00
CA ASN A 46 -11.76 -21.99 5.47
C ASN A 46 -11.28 -20.72 6.20
N ASN A 47 -10.99 -19.64 5.47
CA ASN A 47 -10.55 -18.34 5.98
C ASN A 47 -9.23 -18.33 6.76
N LYS A 48 -8.46 -19.41 6.73
CA LYS A 48 -7.17 -19.46 7.41
C LYS A 48 -6.08 -18.83 6.55
N LYS A 49 -5.18 -18.09 7.20
CA LYS A 49 -3.93 -17.63 6.60
C LYS A 49 -3.08 -18.83 6.19
N ILE A 50 -2.38 -18.71 5.08
CA ILE A 50 -1.52 -19.75 4.51
C ILE A 50 -0.09 -19.23 4.50
N LEU A 51 0.85 -20.07 4.91
CA LEU A 51 2.27 -19.88 4.66
C LEU A 51 2.72 -20.97 3.69
N ILE A 52 3.39 -20.55 2.62
CA ILE A 52 3.88 -21.44 1.58
C ILE A 52 5.39 -21.57 1.74
N THR A 53 5.84 -22.80 1.92
CA THR A 53 7.24 -23.15 2.07
C THR A 53 7.68 -24.07 0.94
N SER A 54 8.96 -24.00 0.61
CA SER A 54 9.60 -24.91 -0.34
C SER A 54 10.73 -25.63 0.37
N ASN A 55 10.66 -26.97 0.44
CA ASN A 55 11.68 -27.79 1.10
C ASN A 55 12.78 -28.22 0.11
N ASN A 56 13.13 -27.35 -0.84
CA ASN A 56 14.17 -27.59 -1.85
C ASN A 56 14.97 -26.30 -2.11
N MET A 57 16.10 -26.44 -2.80
CA MET A 57 16.97 -25.31 -3.19
C MET A 57 16.64 -24.76 -4.59
N LEU A 58 15.40 -24.97 -5.07
CA LEU A 58 14.99 -24.42 -6.37
C LEU A 58 14.97 -22.90 -6.26
N ASN A 59 15.60 -22.23 -7.23
CA ASN A 59 15.62 -20.77 -7.29
C ASN A 59 14.20 -20.23 -7.57
N PRO A 60 13.57 -19.49 -6.64
CA PRO A 60 12.21 -18.96 -6.81
C PRO A 60 12.06 -18.03 -8.03
N THR A 61 13.15 -17.42 -8.49
CA THR A 61 13.14 -16.51 -9.65
C THR A 61 12.88 -17.22 -10.98
N ILE A 62 13.07 -18.54 -11.03
CA ILE A 62 12.79 -19.38 -12.20
C ILE A 62 11.34 -19.89 -12.19
N ALA A 63 10.65 -19.81 -11.04
CA ALA A 63 9.27 -20.23 -10.91
C ALA A 63 8.30 -19.23 -11.58
N ASP A 64 7.11 -19.70 -11.94
CA ASP A 64 6.04 -18.83 -12.44
C ASP A 64 5.70 -17.73 -11.42
N ASN A 65 5.33 -16.55 -11.91
CA ASN A 65 5.09 -15.36 -11.08
C ASN A 65 4.10 -15.60 -9.94
N GLY A 66 3.06 -16.43 -10.14
CA GLY A 66 2.10 -16.76 -9.07
C GLY A 66 2.72 -17.56 -7.93
N ILE A 67 3.59 -18.54 -8.25
CA ILE A 67 4.32 -19.35 -7.26
C ILE A 67 5.34 -18.48 -6.54
N ARG A 68 6.08 -17.70 -7.31
CA ARG A 68 7.10 -16.79 -6.79
C ARG A 68 6.48 -15.78 -5.83
N LEU A 69 5.37 -15.14 -6.21
CA LEU A 69 4.63 -14.20 -5.37
C LEU A 69 4.22 -14.85 -4.05
N MET A 70 3.65 -16.05 -4.10
CA MET A 70 3.22 -16.79 -2.91
C MET A 70 4.38 -17.12 -1.95
N GLN A 71 5.53 -17.52 -2.50
CA GLN A 71 6.73 -17.78 -1.71
C GLN A 71 7.28 -16.48 -1.12
N GLU A 72 7.40 -15.42 -1.91
CA GLU A 72 7.89 -14.11 -1.45
C GLU A 72 7.01 -13.51 -0.35
N ILE A 73 5.68 -13.63 -0.44
CA ILE A 73 4.75 -13.20 0.62
C ILE A 73 5.01 -13.99 1.91
N SER A 74 5.24 -15.29 1.81
CA SER A 74 5.49 -16.15 2.98
C SER A 74 6.85 -15.89 3.62
N LEU A 75 7.81 -15.38 2.84
CA LEU A 75 9.16 -15.02 3.28
C LEU A 75 9.28 -13.55 3.71
N GLN A 76 8.22 -12.75 3.61
CA GLN A 76 8.27 -11.29 3.88
C GLN A 76 8.74 -10.95 5.30
N ASP A 77 8.47 -11.84 6.27
CA ASP A 77 8.87 -11.69 7.67
C ASP A 77 10.18 -12.43 8.03
N GLU A 78 10.80 -13.10 7.05
CA GLU A 78 12.09 -13.73 7.23
C GLU A 78 13.23 -12.74 6.97
N LEU A 79 14.24 -12.77 7.84
CA LEU A 79 15.49 -12.05 7.58
C LEU A 79 16.19 -12.73 6.40
N VAL A 80 16.46 -11.99 5.32
CA VAL A 80 17.29 -12.49 4.23
C VAL A 80 18.75 -12.50 4.70
N TRP A 81 19.22 -13.67 5.16
CA TRP A 81 20.58 -13.87 5.69
C TRP A 81 21.67 -13.87 4.60
N SER A 82 21.30 -13.77 3.33
CA SER A 82 22.20 -13.92 2.18
C SER A 82 22.53 -12.62 1.43
N SER A 83 21.91 -11.50 1.78
CA SER A 83 22.20 -10.20 1.14
C SER A 83 23.11 -9.37 2.04
N PHE A 84 24.41 -9.57 1.92
CA PHE A 84 25.37 -8.76 2.67
C PHE A 84 25.55 -7.37 2.03
N PRO A 85 25.49 -6.27 2.80
CA PRO A 85 25.62 -4.91 2.24
C PRO A 85 26.94 -4.69 1.49
N TRP A 86 28.02 -5.34 1.94
CA TRP A 86 29.33 -5.20 1.31
C TRP A 86 29.40 -5.84 -0.08
N SER A 87 28.55 -6.81 -0.41
CA SER A 87 28.53 -7.39 -1.75
C SER A 87 28.13 -6.35 -2.81
N GLU A 88 27.27 -5.40 -2.45
CA GLU A 88 26.90 -4.26 -3.30
C GLU A 88 27.95 -3.14 -3.24
N VAL A 89 28.34 -2.71 -2.03
CA VAL A 89 29.31 -1.62 -1.84
C VAL A 89 30.66 -1.95 -2.49
N TYR A 90 31.10 -3.21 -2.43
CA TYR A 90 32.37 -3.66 -3.00
C TYR A 90 32.24 -4.24 -4.42
N SER A 91 31.05 -4.18 -5.02
CA SER A 91 30.80 -4.72 -6.36
C SER A 91 31.69 -4.11 -7.45
N GLN A 92 32.14 -2.86 -7.26
CA GLN A 92 32.95 -2.13 -8.25
C GLN A 92 34.47 -2.27 -8.05
N PHE A 93 34.92 -2.81 -6.92
CA PHE A 93 36.36 -2.95 -6.68
C PHE A 93 36.94 -4.17 -7.39
N SER A 94 38.11 -3.97 -8.00
CA SER A 94 38.91 -5.03 -8.62
C SER A 94 39.53 -5.99 -7.61
N TYR A 95 39.60 -5.58 -6.34
CA TYR A 95 40.06 -6.40 -5.23
C TYR A 95 39.18 -6.15 -4.01
N VAL A 96 38.72 -7.23 -3.37
CA VAL A 96 38.01 -7.19 -2.08
C VAL A 96 38.79 -8.06 -1.10
N PRO A 97 39.22 -7.53 0.05
CA PRO A 97 39.93 -8.31 1.06
C PRO A 97 39.02 -9.36 1.70
N GLN A 98 39.62 -10.34 2.37
CA GLN A 98 38.89 -11.32 3.15
C GLN A 98 38.04 -10.65 4.22
N ILE A 99 36.77 -11.04 4.32
CA ILE A 99 35.82 -10.52 5.30
C ILE A 99 35.60 -11.61 6.35
N GLU A 100 36.00 -11.32 7.59
CA GLU A 100 35.91 -12.26 8.71
C GLU A 100 35.16 -11.64 9.88
N TYR A 101 34.45 -12.48 10.62
CA TYR A 101 33.91 -12.14 11.93
C TYR A 101 34.39 -13.15 12.96
N LYS A 102 35.20 -12.67 13.92
CA LYS A 102 35.91 -13.51 14.91
C LYS A 102 36.77 -14.56 14.20
N ASN A 103 36.37 -15.83 14.25
CA ASN A 103 37.05 -16.97 13.66
C ASN A 103 36.28 -17.57 12.47
N ILE A 104 35.30 -16.84 11.93
CA ILE A 104 34.49 -17.27 10.79
C ILE A 104 34.83 -16.38 9.59
N VAL A 105 35.36 -17.00 8.54
CA VAL A 105 35.52 -16.35 7.23
C VAL A 105 34.15 -16.31 6.57
N ILE A 106 33.62 -15.10 6.35
CA ILE A 106 32.32 -14.89 5.71
C ILE A 106 32.49 -14.88 4.19
N GLU A 107 33.48 -14.13 3.70
CA GLU A 107 33.90 -14.15 2.29
C GLU A 107 35.43 -14.20 2.20
N THR A 108 35.95 -15.07 1.33
CA THR A 108 37.39 -15.10 0.98
C THR A 108 37.78 -13.87 0.16
N GLU A 109 39.09 -13.61 0.06
CA GLU A 109 39.62 -12.60 -0.88
C GLU A 109 39.06 -12.81 -2.30
N LEU A 110 38.80 -11.70 -3.00
CA LEU A 110 38.20 -11.67 -4.33
C LEU A 110 39.00 -10.74 -5.23
N TRP A 111 39.39 -11.20 -6.42
CA TRP A 111 39.96 -10.37 -7.47
C TRP A 111 39.10 -10.43 -8.73
N LYS A 112 38.70 -9.27 -9.24
CA LYS A 112 37.96 -9.11 -10.50
C LYS A 112 38.91 -8.58 -11.54
N ILE A 113 39.26 -9.42 -12.51
CA ILE A 113 40.21 -9.06 -13.56
C ILE A 113 39.43 -8.85 -14.86
N ASN A 114 39.36 -7.59 -15.28
CA ASN A 114 38.73 -7.17 -16.53
C ASN A 114 39.74 -6.40 -17.40
N LYS A 115 39.29 -5.93 -18.57
CA LYS A 115 40.15 -5.18 -19.51
C LYS A 115 40.83 -3.94 -18.91
N TYR A 116 40.18 -3.27 -17.96
CA TYR A 116 40.71 -2.06 -17.32
C TYR A 116 41.84 -2.42 -16.36
N VAL A 117 41.67 -3.49 -15.59
CA VAL A 117 42.71 -3.99 -14.68
C VAL A 117 43.93 -4.48 -15.44
N LEU A 118 43.74 -5.16 -16.57
CA LEU A 118 44.83 -5.62 -17.44
C LEU A 118 45.48 -4.50 -18.25
N ASN A 119 45.00 -3.25 -18.15
CA ASN A 119 45.47 -2.08 -18.93
C ASN A 119 45.49 -2.31 -20.45
N LEU A 120 44.43 -2.90 -20.99
CA LEU A 120 44.35 -3.29 -22.39
C LEU A 120 43.69 -2.23 -23.27
N SER A 121 44.25 -1.96 -24.45
CA SER A 121 43.53 -1.27 -25.53
C SER A 121 42.49 -2.22 -26.16
N ASN A 122 41.40 -1.69 -26.75
CA ASN A 122 40.20 -2.42 -27.22
C ASN A 122 40.42 -3.52 -28.31
N ASN A 123 41.64 -4.01 -28.52
CA ASN A 123 41.97 -5.07 -29.48
C ASN A 123 41.86 -6.47 -28.86
N LYS A 124 41.59 -7.48 -29.70
CA LYS A 124 41.68 -8.90 -29.30
C LYS A 124 43.14 -9.22 -28.92
N LEU A 125 43.37 -9.63 -27.67
CA LEU A 125 44.68 -10.09 -27.23
C LEU A 125 45.03 -11.44 -27.85
N THR A 126 46.31 -11.61 -28.19
CA THR A 126 46.86 -12.96 -28.33
C THR A 126 47.02 -13.60 -26.96
N LYS A 127 47.03 -14.94 -26.91
CA LYS A 127 47.23 -15.70 -25.68
C LYS A 127 48.51 -15.29 -24.95
N GLU A 128 49.61 -15.11 -25.70
CA GLU A 128 50.91 -14.71 -25.15
C GLU A 128 50.86 -13.34 -24.49
N GLN A 129 50.20 -12.36 -25.13
CA GLN A 129 50.00 -11.03 -24.55
C GLN A 129 49.17 -11.11 -23.27
N PHE A 130 48.09 -11.91 -23.27
CA PHE A 130 47.25 -12.06 -22.09
C PHE A 130 48.05 -12.61 -20.90
N ILE A 131 48.86 -13.64 -21.14
CA ILE A 131 49.69 -14.25 -20.09
C ILE A 131 50.64 -13.23 -19.48
N ILE A 132 51.31 -12.41 -20.31
CA ILE A 132 52.23 -11.36 -19.82
C ILE A 132 51.49 -10.36 -18.93
N HIS A 133 50.35 -9.83 -19.40
CA HIS A 133 49.55 -8.87 -18.64
C HIS A 133 48.97 -9.48 -17.36
N PHE A 134 48.52 -10.74 -17.42
CA PHE A 134 47.98 -11.44 -16.27
C PHE A 134 49.06 -11.69 -15.20
N MET A 135 50.27 -12.09 -15.59
CA MET A 135 51.37 -12.31 -14.65
C MET A 135 51.85 -11.00 -13.99
N ASP A 136 51.87 -9.88 -14.72
CA ASP A 136 52.14 -8.56 -14.17
C ASP A 136 51.08 -8.16 -13.11
N ILE A 137 49.80 -8.37 -13.42
CA ILE A 137 48.71 -8.08 -12.50
C ILE A 137 48.69 -9.02 -11.30
N LYS A 138 49.00 -10.32 -11.48
CA LYS A 138 49.18 -11.27 -10.39
C LYS A 138 50.21 -10.77 -9.39
N THR A 139 51.34 -10.26 -9.88
CA THR A 139 52.41 -9.72 -9.04
C THR A 139 51.98 -8.42 -8.35
N LYS A 140 51.32 -7.51 -9.06
CA LYS A 140 50.85 -6.22 -8.50
C LYS A 140 49.76 -6.37 -7.43
N LEU A 141 48.85 -7.32 -7.63
CA LEU A 141 47.72 -7.56 -6.73
C LEU A 141 47.97 -8.69 -5.72
N ASN A 142 49.19 -9.23 -5.67
CA ASN A 142 49.60 -10.35 -4.82
C ASN A 142 48.63 -11.56 -4.90
N ILE A 143 48.17 -11.90 -6.11
CA ILE A 143 47.32 -13.07 -6.32
C ILE A 143 48.16 -14.34 -6.06
N PRO A 144 47.68 -15.29 -5.23
CA PRO A 144 48.42 -16.50 -4.90
C PRO A 144 48.62 -17.41 -6.13
N ASP A 145 49.51 -18.40 -6.02
CA ASP A 145 49.76 -19.35 -7.12
C ASP A 145 48.61 -20.37 -7.27
N VAL A 146 47.95 -20.68 -6.15
CA VAL A 146 46.77 -21.55 -6.13
C VAL A 146 45.55 -20.75 -5.67
N PHE A 147 44.48 -20.79 -6.45
CA PHE A 147 43.24 -20.05 -6.18
C PHE A 147 42.03 -20.72 -6.83
N TYR A 148 40.83 -20.25 -6.51
CA TYR A 148 39.62 -20.65 -7.22
C TYR A 148 39.32 -19.68 -8.37
N LEU A 149 39.15 -20.22 -9.58
CA LEU A 149 38.52 -19.51 -10.68
C LEU A 149 37.00 -19.72 -10.60
N GLN A 150 36.25 -18.65 -10.31
CA GLN A 150 34.80 -18.71 -10.12
C GLN A 150 34.05 -18.44 -11.44
N SER A 151 33.00 -19.22 -11.67
CA SER A 151 32.06 -19.05 -12.78
C SER A 151 30.65 -19.36 -12.28
N ALA A 152 29.87 -18.31 -11.98
CA ALA A 152 28.59 -18.42 -11.28
C ALA A 152 28.76 -19.24 -9.98
N ASP A 153 28.04 -20.35 -9.84
CA ASP A 153 28.05 -21.21 -8.65
C ASP A 153 29.24 -22.18 -8.61
N ASN A 154 29.95 -22.35 -9.73
CA ASN A 154 31.06 -23.30 -9.83
C ASN A 154 32.40 -22.62 -9.51
N ARG A 155 33.25 -23.33 -8.77
CA ARG A 155 34.64 -22.94 -8.48
C ARG A 155 35.59 -24.03 -8.99
N ILE A 156 36.61 -23.62 -9.72
CA ILE A 156 37.67 -24.53 -10.20
C ILE A 156 38.95 -24.18 -9.47
N LEU A 157 39.54 -25.14 -8.76
CA LEU A 157 40.85 -24.98 -8.15
C LEU A 157 41.90 -24.93 -9.27
N VAL A 158 42.65 -23.85 -9.31
CA VAL A 158 43.66 -23.56 -10.32
C VAL A 158 45.02 -23.47 -9.64
N ASP A 159 46.00 -24.18 -10.17
CA ASP A 159 47.42 -23.96 -9.91
C ASP A 159 48.05 -23.30 -11.14
N ILE A 160 48.51 -22.06 -11.00
CA ILE A 160 49.04 -21.30 -12.14
C ILE A 160 50.33 -21.89 -12.72
N ASN A 161 51.00 -22.80 -12.00
CA ASN A 161 52.21 -23.46 -12.47
C ASN A 161 51.91 -24.52 -13.55
N GLU A 162 50.64 -24.95 -13.67
CA GLU A 162 50.19 -25.89 -14.69
C GLU A 162 49.64 -25.15 -15.92
N GLN A 163 50.26 -25.38 -17.08
CA GLN A 163 49.92 -24.69 -18.34
C GLN A 163 48.44 -24.86 -18.74
N VAL A 164 47.83 -25.99 -18.40
CA VAL A 164 46.42 -26.29 -18.69
C VAL A 164 45.48 -25.27 -18.04
N TYR A 165 45.80 -24.79 -16.83
CA TYR A 165 44.96 -23.81 -16.15
C TYR A 165 45.16 -22.39 -16.69
N ILE A 166 46.38 -22.04 -17.14
CA ILE A 166 46.61 -20.77 -17.85
C ILE A 166 45.74 -20.70 -19.11
N ASP A 167 45.66 -21.80 -19.85
CA ASP A 167 44.85 -21.91 -21.05
C ASP A 167 43.35 -21.78 -20.74
N LEU A 168 42.90 -22.36 -19.62
CA LEU A 168 41.53 -22.24 -19.12
C LEU A 168 41.19 -20.78 -18.76
N ILE A 169 42.07 -20.10 -18.03
CA ILE A 169 41.89 -18.68 -17.65
C ILE A 169 41.75 -17.82 -18.90
N TYR A 170 42.67 -17.95 -19.86
CA TYR A 170 42.62 -17.19 -21.11
C TYR A 170 41.32 -17.44 -21.88
N LYS A 171 40.90 -18.71 -21.99
CA LYS A 171 39.64 -19.07 -22.67
C LYS A 171 38.43 -18.43 -21.99
N LYS A 172 38.37 -18.47 -20.65
CA LYS A 172 37.27 -17.86 -19.87
C LYS A 172 37.25 -16.35 -20.02
N TYR A 173 38.41 -15.69 -19.93
CA TYR A 173 38.53 -14.25 -20.16
C TYR A 173 38.08 -13.85 -21.57
N ASN A 174 38.50 -14.57 -22.61
CA ASN A 174 38.11 -14.27 -23.99
C ASN A 174 36.61 -14.48 -24.26
N GLN A 175 35.93 -15.33 -23.47
CA GLN A 175 34.49 -15.56 -23.59
C GLN A 175 33.66 -14.51 -22.85
N LEU A 176 34.08 -14.13 -21.62
CA LEU A 176 33.28 -13.29 -20.72
C LEU A 176 33.75 -11.83 -20.64
N GLY A 177 34.98 -11.53 -21.07
CA GLY A 177 35.60 -10.21 -20.92
C GLY A 177 36.11 -9.90 -19.50
N GLU A 178 35.83 -10.79 -18.56
CA GLU A 178 36.26 -10.71 -17.17
C GLU A 178 36.44 -12.11 -16.57
N ILE A 179 37.25 -12.19 -15.52
CA ILE A 179 37.41 -13.39 -14.69
C ILE A 179 37.33 -13.00 -13.20
N ILE A 180 36.75 -13.89 -12.41
CA ILE A 180 36.63 -13.74 -10.97
C ILE A 180 37.51 -14.79 -10.30
N ILE A 181 38.45 -14.34 -9.48
CA ILE A 181 39.37 -15.18 -8.72
C ILE A 181 39.01 -15.06 -7.23
N ARG A 182 38.95 -16.19 -6.51
CA ARG A 182 38.78 -16.22 -5.05
C ARG A 182 39.94 -16.91 -4.37
N GLY A 183 40.28 -16.42 -3.17
CA GLY A 183 41.25 -17.06 -2.28
C GLY A 183 40.78 -18.44 -1.83
N ILE A 184 41.72 -19.26 -1.39
CA ILE A 184 41.43 -20.60 -0.84
C ILE A 184 41.04 -20.47 0.63
N GLU A 185 40.06 -21.26 1.08
CA GLU A 185 39.67 -21.30 2.49
C GLU A 185 40.85 -21.76 3.36
N LYS A 186 41.10 -21.04 4.46
CA LYS A 186 42.13 -21.40 5.45
C LYS A 186 41.51 -22.33 6.49
N GLY A 187 42.07 -23.53 6.67
CA GLY A 187 41.59 -24.48 7.67
C GLY A 187 42.48 -25.71 7.81
N GLU A 188 42.37 -26.40 8.94
CA GLU A 188 43.02 -27.70 9.15
C GLU A 188 42.14 -28.83 8.62
N ASN A 189 42.76 -29.87 8.05
CA ASN A 189 42.03 -31.06 7.62
C ASN A 189 41.40 -31.76 8.83
N LEU A 190 40.08 -31.91 8.80
CA LEU A 190 39.33 -32.66 9.80
C LEU A 190 39.67 -34.16 9.68
N LYS A 191 40.64 -34.63 10.48
CA LYS A 191 41.02 -36.06 10.52
C LYS A 191 39.87 -36.99 10.92
N SER A 192 38.85 -36.46 11.60
CA SER A 192 37.67 -37.21 12.05
C SER A 192 36.65 -37.50 10.95
N ILE A 193 36.67 -36.77 9.83
CA ILE A 193 35.71 -36.93 8.72
C ILE A 193 36.49 -37.35 7.48
N CYS A 194 36.12 -38.48 6.88
CA CYS A 194 36.80 -39.05 5.70
C CYS A 194 38.33 -39.20 5.87
N ASN A 195 38.83 -39.39 7.10
CA ASN A 195 40.25 -39.44 7.44
C ASN A 195 41.08 -38.23 6.96
N GLY A 196 40.45 -37.10 6.65
CA GLY A 196 41.10 -35.92 6.07
C GLY A 196 41.50 -36.06 4.60
N GLU A 197 41.03 -37.09 3.89
CA GLU A 197 41.41 -37.36 2.48
C GLU A 197 40.52 -36.64 1.46
N LYS A 198 39.36 -36.11 1.88
CA LYS A 198 38.37 -35.51 0.98
C LYS A 198 37.95 -34.13 1.46
N PRO A 199 37.68 -33.17 0.54
CA PRO A 199 37.01 -31.93 0.90
C PRO A 199 35.61 -32.22 1.44
N VAL A 200 35.20 -31.48 2.48
CA VAL A 200 33.91 -31.64 3.14
C VAL A 200 33.25 -30.28 3.28
N GLU A 201 31.98 -30.21 2.89
CA GLU A 201 31.10 -29.07 3.14
C GLU A 201 30.02 -29.49 4.15
N VAL A 202 29.70 -28.61 5.10
CA VAL A 202 28.71 -28.88 6.15
C VAL A 202 27.65 -27.79 6.14
N VAL A 203 26.38 -28.19 6.04
CA VAL A 203 25.23 -27.29 6.12
C VAL A 203 24.61 -27.39 7.51
N ILE A 204 24.71 -26.32 8.30
CA ILE A 204 24.22 -26.27 9.68
C ILE A 204 22.94 -25.44 9.72
N PRO A 205 21.77 -26.06 9.98
CA PRO A 205 20.52 -25.32 10.17
C PRO A 205 20.53 -24.58 11.52
N PHE A 206 20.09 -23.32 11.52
CA PHE A 206 19.80 -22.59 12.75
C PHE A 206 18.28 -22.39 12.87
N LEU A 207 17.74 -22.62 14.06
CA LEU A 207 16.31 -22.43 14.35
C LEU A 207 16.17 -21.29 15.35
N ARG A 208 15.23 -20.38 15.08
CA ARG A 208 14.87 -19.33 16.04
C ARG A 208 14.09 -19.96 17.19
N ASN A 209 14.49 -19.68 18.43
CA ASN A 209 13.66 -20.02 19.59
C ASN A 209 12.46 -19.05 19.63
N LEU A 210 11.24 -19.58 19.47
CA LEU A 210 9.99 -18.81 19.32
C LEU A 210 9.14 -18.84 20.60
N GLU A 211 9.76 -18.80 21.78
CA GLU A 211 9.00 -18.84 23.05
C GLU A 211 8.13 -17.59 23.31
N ASP A 212 8.23 -16.51 22.52
CA ASP A 212 7.54 -15.23 22.79
C ASP A 212 6.75 -14.61 21.61
N SER A 213 6.41 -15.35 20.55
CA SER A 213 5.55 -14.76 19.50
C SER A 213 4.07 -14.79 19.90
N ILE A 214 3.60 -13.69 20.50
CA ILE A 214 2.17 -13.42 20.68
C ILE A 214 1.56 -13.29 19.27
N GLU A 215 0.87 -14.33 18.81
CA GLU A 215 -0.01 -14.22 17.64
C GLU A 215 -1.16 -13.27 17.99
N THR A 216 -1.09 -12.05 17.49
CA THR A 216 -2.24 -11.16 17.45
C THR A 216 -3.25 -11.73 16.47
N ASN A 217 -4.21 -12.50 16.99
CA ASN A 217 -5.41 -12.91 16.27
C ASN A 217 -6.27 -11.68 15.98
N LEU A 218 -5.90 -10.91 14.96
CA LEU A 218 -6.82 -9.98 14.33
C LEU A 218 -7.71 -10.81 13.40
N ASN A 219 -8.95 -11.03 13.86
CA ASN A 219 -10.00 -11.66 13.08
C ASN A 219 -10.33 -10.79 11.88
N THR A 220 -9.76 -11.08 10.72
CA THR A 220 -10.12 -10.40 9.47
C THR A 220 -11.56 -10.76 9.09
N ARG A 221 -12.49 -9.85 9.39
CA ARG A 221 -13.84 -9.84 8.79
C ARG A 221 -13.72 -9.40 7.33
N MET A 222 -13.17 -10.27 6.49
CA MET A 222 -13.02 -10.01 5.06
C MET A 222 -13.87 -11.01 4.28
N SER A 223 -14.76 -10.46 3.44
CA SER A 223 -15.65 -11.25 2.59
C SER A 223 -14.86 -12.21 1.69
N ASN A 224 -15.39 -13.42 1.53
CA ASN A 224 -14.89 -14.42 0.57
C ASN A 224 -15.53 -14.30 -0.81
N ARG A 225 -16.50 -13.41 -0.95
CA ARG A 225 -17.22 -13.27 -2.22
C ARG A 225 -16.33 -12.49 -3.17
N ASN A 226 -15.69 -13.20 -4.10
CA ASN A 226 -15.32 -12.65 -5.39
C ASN A 226 -16.62 -12.25 -6.08
N ASN A 227 -17.13 -11.07 -5.76
CA ASN A 227 -18.07 -10.44 -6.66
C ASN A 227 -17.25 -10.17 -7.92
N GLY A 228 -17.59 -10.83 -9.03
CA GLY A 228 -16.94 -10.59 -10.32
C GLY A 228 -16.92 -9.09 -10.65
N GLU A 229 -16.13 -8.69 -11.64
CA GLU A 229 -16.03 -7.31 -12.10
C GLU A 229 -17.41 -6.73 -12.47
N ASN A 230 -18.15 -6.24 -11.47
CA ASN A 230 -19.48 -5.66 -11.60
C ASN A 230 -19.33 -4.19 -12.02
N GLY A 231 -18.59 -4.00 -13.11
CA GLY A 231 -18.50 -2.71 -13.78
C GLY A 231 -19.83 -2.38 -14.43
N PHE A 232 -20.30 -1.15 -14.21
CA PHE A 232 -21.40 -0.58 -14.97
C PHE A 232 -20.85 0.09 -16.22
N PRO A 233 -21.09 -0.48 -17.42
CA PRO A 233 -20.60 0.10 -18.66
C PRO A 233 -21.32 1.42 -18.96
N PRO A 234 -20.68 2.31 -19.74
CA PRO A 234 -21.30 3.56 -20.11
C PRO A 234 -22.54 3.33 -20.99
N PHE A 235 -23.48 4.27 -20.92
CA PHE A 235 -24.73 4.29 -21.71
C PHE A 235 -25.76 3.20 -21.39
N GLU A 236 -25.57 2.41 -20.33
CA GLU A 236 -26.63 1.55 -19.78
C GLU A 236 -27.51 2.36 -18.81
N ASN A 237 -27.15 2.40 -17.54
CA ASN A 237 -27.82 3.17 -16.49
C ASN A 237 -26.88 4.12 -15.76
N TRP A 238 -25.60 4.17 -16.18
CA TRP A 238 -24.59 5.05 -15.64
C TRP A 238 -23.86 5.82 -16.75
N LEU A 239 -23.59 7.08 -16.45
CA LEU A 239 -22.62 7.91 -17.15
C LEU A 239 -21.52 8.29 -16.16
N PHE A 240 -20.31 7.81 -16.41
CA PHE A 240 -19.13 8.14 -15.63
C PHE A 240 -18.14 8.92 -16.47
N TYR A 241 -17.99 10.20 -16.13
CA TYR A 241 -17.08 11.13 -16.78
C TYR A 241 -15.83 11.36 -15.93
N LYS A 242 -14.66 11.35 -16.56
CA LYS A 242 -13.39 11.88 -16.02
C LYS A 242 -13.10 13.20 -16.72
N LEU A 243 -13.20 14.32 -16.00
CA LEU A 243 -13.07 15.68 -16.52
C LEU A 243 -11.70 16.24 -16.13
N TYR A 244 -10.75 16.26 -17.06
CA TYR A 244 -9.36 16.65 -16.78
C TYR A 244 -9.22 18.17 -16.73
N CYS A 245 -8.95 18.72 -15.55
CA CYS A 245 -8.78 20.13 -15.25
C CYS A 245 -7.64 20.31 -14.24
N SER A 246 -6.99 21.47 -14.21
CA SER A 246 -5.95 21.76 -13.20
C SER A 246 -6.56 21.96 -11.81
N ASP A 247 -5.80 21.67 -10.75
CA ASP A 247 -6.21 21.85 -9.35
C ASP A 247 -6.81 23.25 -9.06
N VAL A 248 -6.23 24.29 -9.66
CA VAL A 248 -6.69 25.69 -9.54
C VAL A 248 -8.10 25.92 -10.08
N ASN A 249 -8.53 25.14 -11.08
CA ASN A 249 -9.81 25.32 -11.76
C ASN A 249 -10.89 24.34 -11.26
N GLU A 250 -10.54 23.39 -10.38
CA GLU A 250 -11.45 22.33 -9.97
C GLU A 250 -12.74 22.88 -9.33
N GLU A 251 -12.65 23.91 -8.49
CA GLU A 251 -13.82 24.51 -7.86
C GLU A 251 -14.76 25.15 -8.89
N GLU A 252 -14.23 25.87 -9.88
CA GLU A 252 -15.03 26.48 -10.95
C GLU A 252 -15.71 25.41 -11.82
N VAL A 253 -15.00 24.33 -12.14
CA VAL A 253 -15.55 23.21 -12.90
C VAL A 253 -16.63 22.49 -12.08
N ILE A 254 -16.44 22.29 -10.77
CA ILE A 254 -17.45 21.68 -9.88
C ILE A 254 -18.71 22.54 -9.80
N LYS A 255 -18.58 23.86 -9.64
CA LYS A 255 -19.75 24.78 -9.64
C LYS A 255 -20.49 24.73 -10.97
N SER A 256 -19.76 24.68 -12.08
CA SER A 256 -20.34 24.53 -13.43
C SER A 256 -21.08 23.19 -13.59
N ILE A 257 -20.51 22.09 -13.09
CA ILE A 257 -21.17 20.78 -13.06
C ILE A 257 -22.46 20.84 -12.23
N ASN A 258 -22.45 21.50 -11.08
CA ASN A 258 -23.64 21.62 -10.24
C ASN A 258 -24.77 22.33 -10.98
N TYR A 259 -24.48 23.45 -11.68
CA TYR A 259 -25.45 24.13 -12.52
C TYR A 259 -26.04 23.21 -13.60
N PHE A 260 -25.18 22.45 -14.29
CA PHE A 260 -25.63 21.47 -15.28
C PHE A 260 -26.55 20.40 -14.68
N ILE A 261 -26.21 19.87 -13.50
CA ILE A 261 -27.07 18.88 -12.83
C ILE A 261 -28.41 19.50 -12.40
N GLU A 262 -28.41 20.72 -11.87
CA GLU A 262 -29.64 21.43 -11.51
C GLU A 262 -30.55 21.65 -12.73
N GLU A 263 -29.97 21.96 -13.90
CA GLU A 263 -30.70 22.06 -15.16
C GLU A 263 -31.33 20.72 -15.57
N LEU A 264 -30.58 19.61 -15.51
CA LEU A 264 -31.11 18.28 -15.82
C LEU A 264 -32.26 17.86 -14.89
N LEU A 265 -32.17 18.21 -13.61
CA LEU A 265 -33.16 17.82 -12.59
C LEU A 265 -34.53 18.49 -12.81
N LEU A 266 -34.66 19.48 -13.69
CA LEU A 266 -35.93 20.13 -14.00
C LEU A 266 -36.90 19.22 -14.77
N ASP A 267 -36.38 18.33 -15.61
CA ASP A 267 -37.19 17.52 -16.52
C ASP A 267 -36.72 16.06 -16.66
N ILE A 268 -35.54 15.71 -16.13
CA ILE A 268 -35.02 14.34 -16.16
C ILE A 268 -34.96 13.75 -14.75
N PRO A 269 -35.57 12.57 -14.51
CA PRO A 269 -35.46 11.87 -13.24
C PRO A 269 -34.07 11.22 -13.11
N ILE A 270 -33.16 11.90 -12.41
CA ILE A 270 -31.84 11.37 -12.05
C ILE A 270 -31.95 10.59 -10.74
N ASP A 271 -31.55 9.31 -10.74
CA ASP A 271 -31.57 8.45 -9.57
C ASP A 271 -30.54 8.88 -8.51
N THR A 272 -29.30 9.08 -8.96
CA THR A 272 -28.19 9.55 -8.13
C THR A 272 -27.13 10.21 -8.99
N TYR A 273 -26.40 11.15 -8.40
CA TYR A 273 -25.22 11.73 -8.99
C TYR A 273 -24.27 12.16 -7.88
N TYR A 274 -22.98 12.10 -8.14
CA TYR A 274 -21.99 12.63 -7.20
C TYR A 274 -20.66 12.84 -7.93
N PHE A 275 -19.79 13.64 -7.31
CA PHE A 275 -18.44 13.84 -7.82
C PHE A 275 -17.39 13.47 -6.79
N MET A 276 -16.14 13.36 -7.26
CA MET A 276 -14.95 13.27 -6.43
C MET A 276 -13.74 13.82 -7.21
N ARG A 277 -12.72 14.27 -6.50
CA ARG A 277 -11.48 14.82 -7.07
C ARG A 277 -10.40 13.73 -7.11
N TYR A 278 -9.59 13.73 -8.15
CA TYR A 278 -8.62 12.65 -8.39
C TYR A 278 -7.40 13.18 -9.13
N SER A 279 -6.20 12.64 -8.88
CA SER A 279 -4.95 13.16 -9.47
C SER A 279 -4.22 12.19 -10.39
N ASP A 280 -4.67 10.94 -10.52
CA ASP A 280 -3.97 9.90 -11.27
C ASP A 280 -4.71 9.53 -12.59
N PRO A 281 -4.07 9.64 -13.78
CA PRO A 281 -2.68 10.06 -14.03
C PRO A 281 -2.45 11.58 -14.04
N LEU A 282 -3.52 12.37 -14.12
CA LEU A 282 -3.50 13.84 -14.04
C LEU A 282 -4.71 14.30 -13.21
N PRO A 283 -4.69 15.50 -12.61
CA PRO A 283 -5.85 16.12 -11.97
C PRO A 283 -7.11 16.07 -12.83
N HIS A 284 -8.19 15.57 -12.24
CA HIS A 284 -9.50 15.47 -12.86
C HIS A 284 -10.63 15.31 -11.84
N ILE A 285 -11.82 15.76 -12.23
CA ILE A 285 -13.06 15.50 -11.51
C ILE A 285 -13.70 14.24 -12.10
N ARG A 286 -14.08 13.31 -11.23
CA ARG A 286 -14.91 12.16 -11.58
C ARG A 286 -16.35 12.52 -11.31
N LEU A 287 -17.17 12.65 -12.35
CA LEU A 287 -18.61 12.87 -12.24
C LEU A 287 -19.33 11.58 -12.61
N ARG A 288 -20.19 11.09 -11.71
CA ARG A 288 -21.03 9.92 -11.95
C ARG A 288 -22.49 10.35 -11.92
N ILE A 289 -23.26 9.94 -12.91
CA ILE A 289 -24.70 10.20 -13.03
C ILE A 289 -25.37 8.85 -13.31
N LYS A 290 -26.40 8.54 -12.54
CA LYS A 290 -27.25 7.36 -12.73
C LYS A 290 -28.66 7.82 -13.08
N ALA A 291 -29.21 7.24 -14.13
CA ALA A 291 -30.59 7.47 -14.55
C ALA A 291 -31.09 6.25 -15.34
N ASP A 292 -32.40 6.17 -15.53
CA ASP A 292 -33.00 5.16 -16.38
C ASP A 292 -32.46 5.25 -17.82
N LYS A 293 -32.25 4.09 -18.44
CA LYS A 293 -31.66 3.94 -19.78
C LYS A 293 -32.28 4.84 -20.86
N GLN A 294 -33.58 5.12 -20.74
CA GLN A 294 -34.30 5.98 -21.68
C GLN A 294 -33.81 7.45 -21.69
N TYR A 295 -33.23 7.94 -20.59
CA TYR A 295 -32.73 9.32 -20.47
C TYR A 295 -31.22 9.44 -20.68
N ILE A 296 -30.48 8.33 -20.66
CA ILE A 296 -29.01 8.35 -20.63
C ILE A 296 -28.41 8.99 -21.89
N PHE A 297 -28.97 8.74 -23.07
CA PHE A 297 -28.50 9.37 -24.31
C PHE A 297 -28.76 10.88 -24.33
N GLU A 298 -29.92 11.31 -23.82
CA GLU A 298 -30.28 12.73 -23.73
C GLU A 298 -29.35 13.47 -22.76
N ILE A 299 -29.07 12.87 -21.58
CA ILE A 299 -28.10 13.43 -20.62
C ILE A 299 -26.72 13.58 -21.29
N ALA A 300 -26.27 12.58 -22.03
CA ALA A 300 -24.97 12.63 -22.71
C ALA A 300 -24.91 13.70 -23.81
N GLU A 301 -26.01 13.91 -24.55
CA GLU A 301 -26.12 14.99 -25.54
C GLU A 301 -26.07 16.37 -24.87
N ARG A 302 -26.88 16.58 -23.82
CA ARG A 302 -26.86 17.84 -23.04
C ARG A 302 -25.49 18.08 -22.40
N PHE A 303 -24.83 17.03 -21.93
CA PHE A 303 -23.46 17.12 -21.39
C PHE A 303 -22.46 17.62 -22.44
N ASN A 304 -22.56 17.18 -23.70
CA ASN A 304 -21.68 17.67 -24.77
C ASN A 304 -21.84 19.18 -25.01
N ASN A 305 -23.07 19.69 -24.96
CA ASN A 305 -23.36 21.12 -25.08
C ASN A 305 -22.81 21.89 -23.88
N PHE A 306 -23.00 21.36 -22.66
CA PHE A 306 -22.47 21.93 -21.42
C PHE A 306 -20.94 21.99 -21.39
N ILE A 307 -20.24 20.90 -21.75
CA ILE A 307 -18.79 20.80 -21.59
C ILE A 307 -18.02 21.59 -22.67
N SER A 308 -18.66 21.83 -23.82
CA SER A 308 -18.07 22.56 -24.95
C SER A 308 -17.49 23.92 -24.56
N PRO A 309 -18.23 24.86 -23.95
CA PRO A 309 -17.67 26.15 -23.52
C PRO A 309 -16.52 26.01 -22.51
N LEU A 310 -16.60 25.08 -21.54
CA LEU A 310 -15.52 24.83 -20.58
C LEU A 310 -14.23 24.34 -21.26
N ARG A 311 -14.36 23.60 -22.37
CA ARG A 311 -13.21 23.20 -23.19
C ARG A 311 -12.64 24.36 -24.00
N HIS A 312 -13.50 25.19 -24.59
CA HIS A 312 -13.06 26.37 -25.35
C HIS A 312 -12.32 27.39 -24.48
N SER A 313 -12.76 27.57 -23.22
CA SER A 313 -12.09 28.42 -22.23
C SER A 313 -10.86 27.76 -21.57
N LYS A 314 -10.54 26.50 -21.91
CA LYS A 314 -9.45 25.69 -21.33
C LYS A 314 -9.59 25.39 -19.84
N LEU A 315 -10.78 25.54 -19.26
CA LEU A 315 -11.07 25.08 -17.89
C LEU A 315 -11.02 23.54 -17.82
N VAL A 316 -11.51 22.88 -18.87
CA VAL A 316 -11.42 21.42 -19.03
C VAL A 316 -10.60 21.10 -20.29
N SER A 317 -9.48 20.39 -20.11
CA SER A 317 -8.59 20.04 -21.22
C SER A 317 -9.16 18.93 -22.11
N LYS A 318 -9.70 17.88 -21.49
CA LYS A 318 -10.35 16.74 -22.12
C LYS A 318 -11.30 16.06 -21.13
N TYR A 319 -12.20 15.24 -21.65
CA TYR A 319 -12.98 14.32 -20.83
C TYR A 319 -12.96 12.91 -21.41
N ILE A 320 -13.19 11.91 -20.55
CA ILE A 320 -13.31 10.50 -20.90
C ILE A 320 -14.63 9.98 -20.33
N ILE A 321 -15.34 9.17 -21.11
CA ILE A 321 -16.46 8.36 -20.61
C ILE A 321 -15.91 6.97 -20.33
N ASP A 322 -16.12 6.45 -19.12
CA ASP A 322 -15.49 5.21 -18.65
C ASP A 322 -16.50 4.28 -17.96
N THR A 323 -16.07 3.07 -17.63
CA THR A 323 -16.84 2.08 -16.87
C THR A 323 -16.79 2.43 -15.39
N TYR A 324 -17.95 2.46 -14.72
CA TYR A 324 -18.02 2.69 -13.29
C TYR A 324 -17.88 1.36 -12.53
N TYR A 325 -16.83 1.23 -11.73
CA TYR A 325 -16.64 0.12 -10.79
C TYR A 325 -16.96 0.59 -9.36
N PRO A 326 -18.08 0.16 -8.74
CA PRO A 326 -18.39 0.48 -7.36
C PRO A 326 -17.43 -0.18 -6.39
N GLU A 327 -16.98 0.56 -5.38
CA GLU A 327 -16.12 0.05 -4.29
C GLU A 327 -16.97 -0.64 -3.21
N ASN A 328 -17.72 -1.67 -3.59
CA ASN A 328 -18.66 -2.36 -2.70
C ASN A 328 -17.97 -2.85 -1.42
N GLU A 329 -16.78 -3.40 -1.57
CA GLU A 329 -15.97 -3.94 -0.48
C GLU A 329 -15.67 -2.87 0.57
N ARG A 330 -15.44 -1.63 0.12
CA ARG A 330 -15.09 -0.49 0.97
C ARG A 330 -16.28 0.07 1.74
N TYR A 331 -17.48 0.02 1.15
CA TYR A 331 -18.69 0.66 1.69
C TYR A 331 -19.74 -0.35 2.17
N GLY A 332 -19.30 -1.47 2.77
CA GLY A 332 -20.17 -2.40 3.50
C GLY A 332 -20.90 -3.44 2.64
N GLY A 333 -20.61 -3.50 1.34
CA GLY A 333 -21.10 -4.55 0.44
C GLY A 333 -22.09 -4.05 -0.62
N GLN A 334 -22.40 -4.91 -1.59
CA GLN A 334 -23.23 -4.59 -2.75
C GLN A 334 -24.65 -4.13 -2.38
N GLU A 335 -25.23 -4.70 -1.31
CA GLU A 335 -26.58 -4.34 -0.85
C GLU A 335 -26.63 -2.94 -0.20
N LEU A 336 -25.52 -2.53 0.43
CA LEU A 336 -25.41 -1.25 1.15
C LEU A 336 -24.85 -0.13 0.26
N MET A 337 -24.17 -0.46 -0.83
CA MET A 337 -23.60 0.52 -1.77
C MET A 337 -24.62 1.57 -2.26
N PRO A 338 -25.88 1.25 -2.62
CA PRO A 338 -26.85 2.27 -3.01
C PRO A 338 -27.17 3.30 -1.91
N LEU A 339 -27.08 2.92 -0.63
CA LEU A 339 -27.23 3.87 0.47
C LEU A 339 -25.99 4.76 0.62
N ALA A 340 -24.79 4.19 0.45
CA ALA A 340 -23.55 4.97 0.40
C ALA A 340 -23.57 5.99 -0.75
N GLU A 341 -24.04 5.60 -1.95
CA GLU A 341 -24.18 6.51 -3.10
C GLU A 341 -25.16 7.65 -2.85
N LYS A 342 -26.23 7.42 -2.07
CA LYS A 342 -27.13 8.50 -1.63
C LYS A 342 -26.42 9.46 -0.68
N VAL A 343 -25.59 8.97 0.25
CA VAL A 343 -24.75 9.83 1.09
C VAL A 343 -23.82 10.66 0.22
N PHE A 344 -23.19 10.06 -0.80
CA PHE A 344 -22.29 10.76 -1.72
C PHE A 344 -22.99 11.85 -2.52
N GLN A 345 -24.24 11.61 -2.95
CA GLN A 345 -25.04 12.59 -3.67
C GLN A 345 -25.37 13.79 -2.79
N ILE A 346 -25.90 13.56 -1.58
CA ILE A 346 -26.26 14.66 -0.69
C ILE A 346 -25.01 15.42 -0.24
N ASP A 347 -23.92 14.71 0.06
CA ASP A 347 -22.65 15.33 0.42
C ASP A 347 -22.07 16.18 -0.72
N SER A 348 -22.19 15.73 -1.98
CA SER A 348 -21.79 16.54 -3.14
C SER A 348 -22.58 17.84 -3.21
N LYS A 349 -23.90 17.82 -2.98
CA LYS A 349 -24.75 19.03 -2.92
C LYS A 349 -24.35 19.97 -1.79
N VAL A 350 -24.11 19.41 -0.60
CA VAL A 350 -23.67 20.19 0.57
C VAL A 350 -22.32 20.85 0.29
N VAL A 351 -21.35 20.09 -0.21
CA VAL A 351 -20.00 20.58 -0.47
C VAL A 351 -19.98 21.73 -1.50
N VAL A 352 -20.78 21.66 -2.58
CA VAL A 352 -20.87 22.77 -3.53
C VAL A 352 -21.30 24.06 -2.84
N LYS A 353 -22.30 23.99 -1.95
CA LYS A 353 -22.75 25.15 -1.16
C LYS A 353 -21.70 25.61 -0.14
N LEU A 354 -20.95 24.69 0.45
CA LEU A 354 -19.86 25.02 1.36
C LEU A 354 -18.71 25.74 0.65
N MET A 355 -18.49 25.49 -0.64
CA MET A 355 -17.49 26.20 -1.45
C MET A 355 -17.84 27.68 -1.72
N ASP A 356 -19.07 28.10 -1.45
CA ASP A 356 -19.48 29.51 -1.51
C ASP A 356 -19.38 30.21 -0.15
N SER A 357 -18.98 29.49 0.92
CA SER A 357 -18.80 30.06 2.24
C SER A 357 -17.47 30.80 2.35
N ASP A 358 -17.50 31.99 2.96
CA ASP A 358 -16.29 32.77 3.31
C ASP A 358 -15.56 32.22 4.56
N GLU A 359 -16.08 31.15 5.17
CA GLU A 359 -15.49 30.55 6.37
C GLU A 359 -14.20 29.79 6.05
N GLN A 360 -13.29 29.71 7.02
CA GLN A 360 -12.04 28.97 6.85
C GLN A 360 -12.31 27.49 6.57
N LYS A 361 -11.64 26.94 5.55
CA LYS A 361 -11.74 25.53 5.15
C LYS A 361 -11.46 24.60 6.33
N GLU A 362 -10.50 24.95 7.19
CA GLU A 362 -10.18 24.21 8.41
C GLU A 362 -11.38 24.07 9.35
N LYS A 363 -12.10 25.18 9.59
CA LYS A 363 -13.28 25.21 10.45
C LYS A 363 -14.40 24.36 9.86
N ILE A 364 -14.70 24.51 8.57
CA ILE A 364 -15.73 23.71 7.88
C ILE A 364 -15.38 22.21 7.95
N GLY A 365 -14.10 21.87 7.77
CA GLY A 365 -13.60 20.50 7.86
C GLY A 365 -13.82 19.88 9.22
N VAL A 366 -13.39 20.55 10.29
CA VAL A 366 -13.51 20.03 11.66
C VAL A 366 -14.98 19.87 12.05
N VAL A 367 -15.82 20.87 11.76
CA VAL A 367 -17.27 20.78 12.01
C VAL A 367 -17.88 19.62 11.22
N SER A 368 -17.49 19.43 9.96
CA SER A 368 -18.00 18.33 9.13
C SER A 368 -17.59 16.95 9.63
N VAL A 369 -16.33 16.75 10.04
CA VAL A 369 -15.85 15.49 10.63
C VAL A 369 -16.64 15.15 11.89
N LEU A 370 -16.74 16.10 12.82
CA LEU A 370 -17.48 15.91 14.08
C LEU A 370 -18.98 15.67 13.84
N HIS A 371 -19.57 16.33 12.84
CA HIS A 371 -20.96 16.11 12.44
C HIS A 371 -21.17 14.72 11.85
N TYR A 372 -20.26 14.23 11.00
CA TYR A 372 -20.33 12.87 10.48
C TYR A 372 -20.24 11.84 11.60
N LEU A 373 -19.26 11.95 12.50
CA LEU A 373 -19.09 11.05 13.64
C LEU A 373 -20.37 10.96 14.50
N ASN A 374 -21.00 12.11 14.76
CA ASN A 374 -22.28 12.17 15.47
C ASN A 374 -23.44 11.58 14.64
N SER A 375 -23.49 11.85 13.34
CA SER A 375 -24.53 11.36 12.43
C SER A 375 -24.47 9.85 12.22
N PHE A 376 -23.28 9.26 12.30
CA PHE A 376 -23.10 7.80 12.33
C PHE A 376 -23.49 7.18 13.68
N GLY A 377 -23.79 7.99 14.70
CA GLY A 377 -24.20 7.52 16.02
C GLY A 377 -23.07 6.97 16.88
N ILE A 378 -21.82 7.33 16.58
CA ILE A 378 -20.65 6.86 17.33
C ILE A 378 -20.65 7.51 18.72
N ALA A 379 -20.48 6.70 19.77
CA ALA A 379 -20.42 7.22 21.14
C ALA A 379 -19.20 8.12 21.34
N PHE A 380 -19.29 9.10 22.25
CA PHE A 380 -18.29 10.14 22.40
C PHE A 380 -16.85 9.63 22.67
N GLU A 381 -16.68 8.59 23.48
CA GLU A 381 -15.35 8.03 23.73
C GLU A 381 -14.83 7.23 22.52
N ASP A 382 -15.71 6.50 21.82
CA ASP A 382 -15.36 5.75 20.61
C ASP A 382 -14.93 6.69 19.47
N GLN A 383 -15.50 7.90 19.40
CA GLN A 383 -15.04 8.94 18.47
C GLN A 383 -13.57 9.34 18.72
N ILE A 384 -13.17 9.41 19.99
CA ILE A 384 -11.79 9.73 20.36
C ILE A 384 -10.88 8.57 19.96
N GLU A 385 -11.22 7.33 20.32
CA GLU A 385 -10.42 6.15 20.00
C GLU A 385 -10.23 5.96 18.48
N LEU A 386 -11.30 6.15 17.70
CA LEU A 386 -11.28 6.09 16.25
C LEU A 386 -10.30 7.10 15.64
N LEU A 387 -10.42 8.37 16.05
CA LEU A 387 -9.55 9.44 15.55
C LEU A 387 -8.11 9.31 16.08
N GLU A 388 -7.89 8.81 17.30
CA GLU A 388 -6.54 8.52 17.82
C GLU A 388 -5.83 7.50 16.93
N THR A 389 -6.53 6.44 16.55
CA THR A 389 -6.00 5.38 15.68
C THR A 389 -5.70 5.92 14.28
N THR A 390 -6.54 6.82 13.77
CA THR A 390 -6.38 7.42 12.44
C THR A 390 -5.24 8.45 12.37
N VAL A 391 -5.12 9.31 13.39
CA VAL A 391 -4.09 10.34 13.48
C VAL A 391 -2.71 9.73 13.75
N GLY A 392 -2.64 8.68 14.57
CA GLY A 392 -1.40 7.98 14.87
C GLY A 392 -0.30 8.91 15.41
N ASN A 393 0.79 9.03 14.65
CA ASN A 393 1.96 9.83 15.02
C ASN A 393 1.97 11.25 14.44
N ASP A 394 0.93 11.66 13.71
CA ASP A 394 0.86 12.99 13.12
C ASP A 394 0.77 14.08 14.21
N ASN A 395 1.47 15.19 14.00
CA ASN A 395 1.57 16.25 15.00
C ASN A 395 1.42 17.64 14.38
N PHE A 396 0.24 18.25 14.60
CA PHE A 396 -0.09 19.62 14.18
C PHE A 396 -0.33 20.53 15.39
N THR A 397 0.37 20.28 16.51
CA THR A 397 0.16 21.01 17.78
C THR A 397 0.43 22.51 17.65
N SER A 398 1.42 22.92 16.84
CA SER A 398 1.72 24.34 16.59
C SER A 398 0.51 25.06 15.99
N ASP A 399 -0.11 24.46 15.00
CA ASP A 399 -1.20 25.03 14.23
C ASP A 399 -2.50 25.05 15.05
N PHE A 400 -2.70 24.05 15.91
CA PHE A 400 -3.88 23.99 16.77
C PHE A 400 -3.80 24.93 17.98
N LYS A 401 -2.61 25.38 18.38
CA LYS A 401 -2.39 26.08 19.65
C LYS A 401 -3.29 27.30 19.82
N ASP A 402 -3.40 28.11 18.77
CA ASP A 402 -4.15 29.37 18.81
C ASP A 402 -5.67 29.15 18.64
N LEU A 403 -6.06 28.07 17.96
CA LEU A 403 -7.46 27.69 17.69
C LEU A 403 -8.09 26.87 18.83
N LYS A 404 -7.25 26.23 19.66
CA LYS A 404 -7.64 25.24 20.67
C LYS A 404 -8.81 25.67 21.55
N ASN A 405 -8.73 26.86 22.15
CA ASN A 405 -9.75 27.32 23.10
C ASN A 405 -11.09 27.61 22.41
N GLU A 406 -11.04 28.15 21.19
CA GLU A 406 -12.22 28.41 20.39
C GLU A 406 -12.90 27.09 20.00
N TYR A 407 -12.14 26.15 19.43
CA TYR A 407 -12.70 24.90 18.91
C TYR A 407 -13.29 24.05 20.04
N ILE A 408 -12.59 23.92 21.18
CA ILE A 408 -13.10 23.21 22.37
C ILE A 408 -14.41 23.84 22.87
N LYS A 409 -14.54 25.17 22.82
CA LYS A 409 -15.73 25.87 23.33
C LYS A 409 -16.91 25.79 22.38
N TYR A 410 -16.68 25.99 21.09
CA TYR A 410 -17.75 26.18 20.12
C TYR A 410 -18.11 24.90 19.36
N PHE A 411 -17.16 24.03 19.01
CA PHE A 411 -17.44 22.85 18.18
C PHE A 411 -17.94 21.66 19.01
N ASP A 412 -18.90 21.90 19.90
CA ASP A 412 -19.51 20.88 20.75
C ASP A 412 -20.70 20.22 20.03
N SER A 413 -20.38 19.20 19.21
CA SER A 413 -21.36 18.41 18.47
C SER A 413 -22.32 17.62 19.37
N TYR A 414 -21.88 17.26 20.58
CA TYR A 414 -22.68 16.49 21.55
C TYR A 414 -23.82 17.33 22.13
N ASN A 415 -23.58 18.62 22.38
CA ASN A 415 -24.59 19.58 22.82
C ASN A 415 -25.22 20.32 21.61
N ASN A 416 -25.47 19.61 20.51
CA ASN A 416 -26.15 20.11 19.32
C ASN A 416 -25.64 21.46 18.77
N TRP A 417 -24.35 21.75 18.98
CA TRP A 417 -23.74 23.01 18.55
C TRP A 417 -24.36 24.27 19.17
N ASP A 418 -25.00 24.17 20.35
CA ASP A 418 -25.80 25.26 20.95
C ASP A 418 -25.06 26.60 21.01
N VAL A 419 -23.79 26.59 21.46
CA VAL A 419 -23.00 27.82 21.56
C VAL A 419 -22.56 28.34 20.19
N PHE A 420 -22.29 27.44 19.25
CA PHE A 420 -21.83 27.77 17.90
C PHE A 420 -22.95 28.39 17.05
N LYS A 421 -24.16 27.84 17.15
CA LYS A 421 -25.39 28.30 16.46
C LYS A 421 -25.90 29.68 16.94
N ASN A 422 -25.28 30.28 17.96
CA ASN A 422 -25.60 31.65 18.38
C ASN A 422 -25.24 32.69 17.32
N ASP A 423 -24.17 32.44 16.57
CA ASP A 423 -23.80 33.24 15.41
C ASP A 423 -24.61 32.80 14.18
N THR A 424 -25.12 33.77 13.41
CA THR A 424 -26.00 33.51 12.26
C THR A 424 -25.29 32.72 11.17
N LYS A 425 -24.03 33.05 10.84
CA LYS A 425 -23.27 32.36 9.79
C LYS A 425 -22.99 30.92 10.19
N ASN A 426 -22.62 30.70 11.45
CA ASN A 426 -22.41 29.35 11.98
C ASN A 426 -23.71 28.52 12.00
N ARG A 427 -24.86 29.15 12.26
CA ARG A 427 -26.15 28.46 12.18
C ARG A 427 -26.45 28.03 10.75
N GLU A 428 -26.29 28.91 9.78
CA GLU A 428 -26.47 28.61 8.35
C GLU A 428 -25.51 27.47 7.91
N LEU A 429 -24.26 27.49 8.38
CA LEU A 429 -23.30 26.42 8.14
C LEU A 429 -23.80 25.06 8.67
N ILE A 430 -24.32 25.02 9.90
CA ILE A 430 -24.86 23.77 10.45
C ILE A 430 -26.14 23.35 9.71
N GLU A 431 -27.04 24.26 9.35
CA GLU A 431 -28.24 23.95 8.57
C GLU A 431 -27.88 23.32 7.21
N LEU A 432 -26.83 23.82 6.54
CA LEU A 432 -26.30 23.22 5.31
C LEU A 432 -25.75 21.82 5.54
N ILE A 433 -24.99 21.62 6.61
CA ILE A 433 -24.41 20.33 6.98
C ILE A 433 -25.48 19.33 7.44
N ASP A 434 -26.56 19.79 8.08
CA ASP A 434 -27.67 18.95 8.55
C ASP A 434 -28.46 18.32 7.39
N LEU A 435 -28.38 18.88 6.17
CA LEU A 435 -29.02 18.32 4.97
C LEU A 435 -28.61 16.86 4.70
N ARG A 436 -27.38 16.45 5.08
CA ARG A 436 -26.91 15.06 4.93
C ARG A 436 -27.22 14.16 6.13
N GLN A 437 -27.61 14.71 7.27
CA GLN A 437 -27.71 13.96 8.54
C GLN A 437 -28.64 12.75 8.44
N ASN A 438 -29.85 12.93 7.91
CA ASN A 438 -30.84 11.86 7.82
C ASN A 438 -30.33 10.69 6.96
N THR A 439 -29.77 10.99 5.79
CA THR A 439 -29.22 9.98 4.87
C THR A 439 -28.06 9.22 5.51
N VAL A 440 -27.17 9.91 6.24
CA VAL A 440 -26.06 9.27 6.98
C VAL A 440 -26.61 8.36 8.07
N GLN A 441 -27.60 8.80 8.85
CA GLN A 441 -28.22 8.00 9.89
C GLN A 441 -28.94 6.75 9.34
N MET A 442 -29.63 6.87 8.20
CA MET A 442 -30.23 5.72 7.51
C MET A 442 -29.16 4.71 7.09
N TYR A 443 -28.04 5.19 6.53
CA TYR A 443 -26.93 4.33 6.15
C TYR A 443 -26.25 3.68 7.38
N ALA A 444 -26.02 4.44 8.45
CA ALA A 444 -25.46 3.96 9.71
C ALA A 444 -26.32 2.85 10.36
N LYS A 445 -27.64 3.03 10.31
CA LYS A 445 -28.58 2.01 10.78
C LYS A 445 -28.47 0.72 9.97
N SER A 446 -28.50 0.81 8.63
CA SER A 446 -28.35 -0.38 7.77
C SER A 446 -26.99 -1.07 7.92
N LEU A 447 -25.93 -0.30 8.18
CA LEU A 447 -24.61 -0.86 8.52
C LEU A 447 -24.65 -1.66 9.83
N SER A 448 -25.29 -1.11 10.86
CA SER A 448 -25.41 -1.75 12.18
C SER A 448 -26.30 -3.00 12.15
N ASP A 449 -27.35 -2.98 11.32
CA ASP A 449 -28.28 -4.09 11.16
C ASP A 449 -27.71 -5.23 10.27
N SER A 450 -26.59 -5.00 9.57
CA SER A 450 -25.98 -5.97 8.66
C SER A 450 -25.04 -6.94 9.38
N ASN A 451 -25.24 -8.25 9.14
CA ASN A 451 -24.35 -9.30 9.62
C ASN A 451 -23.25 -9.69 8.62
N GLU A 452 -23.29 -9.16 7.39
CA GLU A 452 -22.39 -9.53 6.28
C GLU A 452 -21.57 -8.33 5.77
N LEU A 453 -21.12 -7.44 6.66
CA LEU A 453 -20.25 -6.33 6.26
C LEU A 453 -18.96 -6.82 5.61
N THR A 454 -18.59 -6.20 4.49
CA THR A 454 -17.37 -6.52 3.74
C THR A 454 -16.11 -5.87 4.28
N ASN A 455 -16.26 -4.94 5.24
CA ASN A 455 -15.18 -4.19 5.87
C ASN A 455 -15.57 -3.82 7.31
N TYR A 456 -14.62 -3.35 8.12
CA TYR A 456 -14.87 -2.85 9.47
C TYR A 456 -15.75 -1.59 9.43
N LEU A 457 -16.60 -1.45 10.43
CA LEU A 457 -17.55 -0.33 10.51
C LEU A 457 -16.79 1.01 10.57
N GLU A 458 -15.73 1.03 11.36
CA GLU A 458 -14.80 2.14 11.53
C GLU A 458 -14.18 2.56 10.19
N ASP A 459 -13.70 1.60 9.39
CA ASP A 459 -13.09 1.86 8.09
C ASP A 459 -14.11 2.37 7.04
N ILE A 460 -15.35 1.88 7.11
CA ILE A 460 -16.45 2.36 6.25
C ILE A 460 -16.76 3.82 6.58
N ILE A 461 -16.88 4.15 7.87
CA ILE A 461 -17.14 5.51 8.36
C ILE A 461 -16.01 6.45 7.92
N LEU A 462 -14.76 6.07 8.20
CA LEU A 462 -13.58 6.85 7.80
C LEU A 462 -13.50 7.01 6.29
N SER A 463 -13.90 6.02 5.50
CA SER A 463 -13.95 6.12 4.03
C SER A 463 -14.98 7.16 3.55
N VAL A 464 -16.14 7.27 4.20
CA VAL A 464 -17.14 8.29 3.89
C VAL A 464 -16.62 9.68 4.24
N ILE A 465 -16.01 9.84 5.42
CA ILE A 465 -15.44 11.11 5.87
C ILE A 465 -14.27 11.53 4.97
N HIS A 466 -13.40 10.59 4.60
CA HIS A 466 -12.32 10.80 3.64
C HIS A 466 -12.86 11.31 2.30
N LEU A 467 -13.94 10.71 1.79
CA LEU A 467 -14.52 11.15 0.54
C LEU A 467 -15.17 12.54 0.63
N HIS A 468 -15.72 12.91 1.79
CA HIS A 468 -16.17 14.28 2.06
C HIS A 468 -14.99 15.27 2.03
N CYS A 469 -13.91 14.97 2.76
CA CYS A 469 -12.69 15.78 2.77
C CYS A 469 -12.11 15.91 1.35
N ASN A 470 -12.14 14.82 0.56
CA ASN A 470 -11.72 14.84 -0.84
C ASN A 470 -12.53 15.83 -1.67
N ARG A 471 -13.86 15.84 -1.56
CA ARG A 471 -14.70 16.78 -2.32
C ARG A 471 -14.43 18.23 -1.93
N LEU A 472 -14.24 18.48 -0.64
CA LEU A 472 -14.13 19.82 -0.06
C LEU A 472 -12.73 20.42 -0.24
N PHE A 473 -11.66 19.63 -0.08
CA PHE A 473 -10.28 20.11 -0.04
C PHE A 473 -9.40 19.64 -1.19
N GLY A 474 -9.87 18.70 -2.02
CA GLY A 474 -9.03 18.08 -3.04
C GLY A 474 -8.31 16.84 -2.53
N THR A 475 -7.21 16.50 -3.18
CA THR A 475 -6.41 15.31 -2.88
C THR A 475 -5.31 15.58 -1.86
N ASP A 476 -5.40 16.68 -1.10
CA ASP A 476 -4.44 17.05 -0.07
C ASP A 476 -4.62 16.19 1.20
N ARG A 477 -3.87 15.09 1.25
CA ARG A 477 -3.87 14.17 2.40
C ARG A 477 -3.25 14.77 3.66
N GLU A 478 -2.34 15.74 3.53
CA GLU A 478 -1.75 16.38 4.72
C GLU A 478 -2.79 17.26 5.40
N PHE A 479 -3.51 18.05 4.61
CA PHE A 479 -4.61 18.86 5.11
C PHE A 479 -5.70 18.00 5.77
N GLU A 480 -6.12 16.89 5.15
CA GLU A 480 -7.07 15.96 5.76
C GLU A 480 -6.61 15.45 7.14
N ARG A 481 -5.35 15.02 7.26
CA ARG A 481 -4.79 14.55 8.54
C ARG A 481 -4.75 15.66 9.59
N LYS A 482 -4.47 16.90 9.19
CA LYS A 482 -4.56 18.08 10.05
C LYS A 482 -5.99 18.29 10.58
N ILE A 483 -7.01 18.10 9.75
CA ILE A 483 -8.42 18.19 10.18
C ILE A 483 -8.78 17.09 11.18
N TYR A 484 -8.35 15.84 10.96
CA TYR A 484 -8.53 14.77 11.96
C TYR A 484 -7.84 15.07 13.27
N PHE A 485 -6.61 15.59 13.23
CA PHE A 485 -5.88 16.03 14.41
C PHE A 485 -6.64 17.13 15.17
N PHE A 486 -7.16 18.15 14.48
CA PHE A 486 -7.94 19.22 15.12
C PHE A 486 -9.25 18.70 15.72
N ALA A 487 -9.98 17.82 15.02
CA ALA A 487 -11.20 17.20 15.55
C ALA A 487 -10.91 16.37 16.80
N LEU A 488 -9.85 15.54 16.78
CA LEU A 488 -9.43 14.73 17.91
C LEU A 488 -9.09 15.59 19.14
N HIS A 489 -8.25 16.61 18.96
CA HIS A 489 -7.82 17.47 20.07
C HIS A 489 -8.95 18.35 20.60
N THR A 490 -9.93 18.68 19.76
CA THR A 490 -11.19 19.33 20.17
C THR A 490 -11.98 18.41 21.10
N LEU A 491 -12.22 17.15 20.72
CA LEU A 491 -12.93 16.17 21.56
C LEU A 491 -12.18 15.89 22.87
N LYS A 492 -10.86 15.70 22.83
CA LYS A 492 -10.03 15.51 24.04
C LYS A 492 -10.14 16.70 25.01
N GLY A 493 -10.12 17.92 24.48
CA GLY A 493 -10.29 19.14 25.26
C GLY A 493 -11.67 19.26 25.90
N GLN A 494 -12.72 18.91 25.15
CA GLN A 494 -14.10 18.85 25.66
C GLN A 494 -14.25 17.78 26.75
N ARG A 495 -13.65 16.59 26.57
CA ARG A 495 -13.61 15.53 27.59
C ARG A 495 -13.00 16.03 28.89
N TYR A 496 -11.85 16.73 28.82
CA TYR A 496 -11.20 17.31 29.99
C TYR A 496 -12.09 18.36 30.68
N LYS A 497 -12.69 19.28 29.91
CA LYS A 497 -13.58 20.31 30.45
C LYS A 497 -14.80 19.72 31.17
N ARG A 498 -15.41 18.68 30.61
CA ARG A 498 -16.55 17.97 31.21
C ARG A 498 -16.17 17.26 32.51
N LYS A 499 -15.01 16.59 32.54
CA LYS A 499 -14.48 15.98 33.79
C LYS A 499 -14.29 17.03 34.90
N MET A 500 -13.69 18.17 34.57
CA MET A 500 -13.50 19.27 35.52
C MET A 500 -14.83 19.84 36.05
N MET A 501 -15.85 19.99 35.19
CA MET A 501 -17.19 20.44 35.62
C MET A 501 -17.83 19.47 36.63
N ILE A 502 -17.80 18.17 36.33
CA ILE A 502 -18.34 17.13 37.23
C ILE A 502 -17.59 17.10 38.57
N GLU A 503 -16.27 17.29 38.56
CA GLU A 503 -15.46 17.34 39.78
C GLU A 503 -15.74 18.57 40.64
N ASN A 504 -15.99 19.73 40.01
CA ASN A 504 -16.33 20.96 40.72
C ASN A 504 -17.75 20.90 41.31
N GLU A 505 -18.74 20.38 40.58
CA GLU A 505 -20.10 20.16 41.11
C GLU A 505 -20.11 19.21 42.31
N LYS A 506 -19.28 18.16 42.29
CA LYS A 506 -19.10 17.24 43.43
C LYS A 506 -18.40 17.88 44.63
N LYS A 507 -17.61 18.93 44.42
CA LYS A 507 -16.98 19.71 45.50
C LYS A 507 -17.96 20.73 46.09
N ASP A 508 -18.81 21.35 45.27
CA ASP A 508 -19.81 22.32 45.73
C ASP A 508 -21.00 21.66 46.45
N GLN A 509 -21.20 20.35 46.27
CA GLN A 509 -22.21 19.55 46.99
C GLN A 509 -21.71 18.93 48.31
N LYS A 510 -20.42 19.06 48.64
CA LYS A 510 -19.82 18.62 49.91
C LYS A 510 -19.58 19.82 50.82
#